data_AF-X6CFU8-F1
#
_entry.id   AF-X6CFU8-F1
#
_cell.length_a   1.000
_cell.length_b   1.000
_cell.length_c   1.000
_cell.angle_alpha   90.00
_cell.angle_beta   90.00
_cell.angle_gamma   90.00
#
_symmetry.space_group_name_H-M   'P 1'
#
loop_
_entity.id
_entity.type
_entity.pdbx_description
1 polymer ?
#
loop_
_entity_poly.entity_id
_entity_poly.type
_entity_poly.pdbx_seq_one_letter_code
_entity_poly.pdbx_strand_id
1 'polypeptide(L)'
;MEEILPRIATGAGIGPALAEKAVGLMLGFLRSHAADGHGARMIEAIPGASELVAKYHGDDPEGGGLMGLGQQLMSEGLSMAKIAALANETIACAKEHAGDELVDEVLNSVPGLPQFV
;
A
#
# COMPACT_ATOMS: atom_id res chain seq x y z
N MET A 1 8.54 9.81 5.23
CA MET A 1 8.13 8.42 5.54
C MET A 1 8.67 7.89 6.87
N GLU A 2 9.76 8.44 7.42
CA GLU A 2 10.41 7.93 8.64
C GLU A 2 9.53 7.93 9.91
N GLU A 3 8.50 8.77 10.00
CA GLU A 3 7.55 8.76 11.13
C GLU A 3 6.30 7.89 10.88
N ILE A 4 5.96 7.66 9.60
CA ILE A 4 4.77 6.91 9.19
C ILE A 4 5.04 5.41 9.23
N LEU A 5 6.17 4.98 8.68
CA LEU A 5 6.54 3.57 8.60
C LEU A 5 6.63 2.86 9.97
N PRO A 6 7.20 3.47 11.03
CA PRO A 6 7.22 2.84 12.34
C PRO A 6 5.81 2.62 12.91
N ARG A 7 4.88 3.54 12.65
CA ARG A 7 3.47 3.41 13.08
C ARG A 7 2.82 2.24 12.36
N ILE A 8 2.91 2.22 11.03
CA ILE A 8 2.39 1.13 10.19
C ILE A 8 3.01 -0.22 10.57
N ALA A 9 4.33 -0.29 10.77
CA ALA A 9 5.03 -1.50 11.19
C ALA A 9 4.53 -2.02 12.55
N THR A 10 4.33 -1.10 13.50
CA THR A 10 3.82 -1.42 14.84
C THR A 10 2.37 -1.91 14.78
N GLY A 11 1.49 -1.23 14.04
CA GLY A 11 0.10 -1.62 13.86
C GLY A 11 -0.06 -2.96 13.15
N ALA A 12 0.79 -3.25 12.17
CA ALA A 12 0.80 -4.53 11.46
C ALA A 12 1.58 -5.64 12.18
N GLY A 13 2.31 -5.33 13.26
CA GLY A 13 3.13 -6.29 13.98
C GLY A 13 4.26 -6.91 13.13
N ILE A 14 4.89 -6.09 12.28
CA ILE A 14 6.00 -6.48 11.40
C ILE A 14 7.24 -5.62 11.63
N GLY A 15 8.39 -6.09 11.14
CA GLY A 15 9.63 -5.33 11.22
C GLY A 15 9.59 -4.07 10.33
N PRO A 16 10.31 -2.99 10.71
CA PRO A 16 10.29 -1.72 9.98
C PRO A 16 10.77 -1.86 8.53
N ALA A 17 11.82 -2.65 8.28
CA ALA A 17 12.31 -2.91 6.92
C ALA A 17 11.29 -3.65 6.04
N LEU A 18 10.48 -4.52 6.65
CA LEU A 18 9.45 -5.27 5.94
C LEU A 18 8.24 -4.38 5.65
N ALA A 19 7.84 -3.54 6.61
CA ALA A 19 6.81 -2.52 6.39
C ALA A 19 7.21 -1.56 5.28
N GLU A 20 8.46 -1.09 5.29
CA GLU A 20 8.99 -0.19 4.27
C GLU A 20 8.82 -0.77 2.86
N LYS A 21 9.28 -2.01 2.65
CA LYS A 21 9.12 -2.70 1.35
C LYS A 21 7.65 -2.93 1.00
N ALA A 22 6.86 -3.43 1.95
CA ALA A 22 5.49 -3.82 1.71
C ALA A 22 4.55 -2.64 1.41
N VAL A 23 4.70 -1.53 2.15
CA VAL A 23 3.99 -0.28 1.88
C VAL A 23 4.39 0.29 0.53
N GLY A 24 5.68 0.25 0.18
CA GLY A 24 6.15 0.69 -1.14
C GLY A 24 5.53 -0.09 -2.30
N LEU A 25 5.45 -1.42 -2.15
CA LEU A 25 4.78 -2.30 -3.12
C LEU A 25 3.27 -2.01 -3.21
N MET A 26 2.57 -1.87 -2.07
CA MET A 26 1.14 -1.55 -2.02
C MET A 26 0.84 -0.20 -2.70
N LEU A 27 1.59 0.84 -2.37
CA LEU A 27 1.43 2.16 -2.96
C LEU A 27 1.75 2.14 -4.46
N GLY A 28 2.78 1.41 -4.88
CA GLY A 28 3.10 1.22 -6.30
C GLY A 28 1.96 0.54 -7.06
N PHE A 29 1.37 -0.51 -6.47
CA PHE A 29 0.21 -1.19 -7.01
C PHE A 29 -1.01 -0.25 -7.14
N LEU A 30 -1.32 0.51 -6.08
CA LEU A 30 -2.40 1.50 -6.11
C LEU A 30 -2.17 2.57 -7.19
N ARG A 31 -0.93 3.02 -7.39
CA ARG A 31 -0.58 3.97 -8.47
C ARG A 31 -0.88 3.41 -9.85
N SER A 32 -0.56 2.13 -10.06
CA SER A 32 -0.68 1.44 -11.36
C SER A 32 -2.13 1.07 -11.68
N HIS A 33 -2.89 0.64 -10.67
CA HIS A 33 -4.25 0.11 -10.86
C HIS A 33 -5.38 1.10 -10.55
N ALA A 34 -5.13 2.22 -9.87
CA ALA A 34 -6.17 3.22 -9.63
C ALA A 34 -6.53 3.96 -10.93
N ALA A 35 -7.82 4.10 -11.19
CA ALA A 35 -8.33 4.87 -12.31
C ALA A 35 -8.06 6.37 -12.12
N ASP A 36 -8.09 7.12 -13.23
CA ASP A 36 -8.07 8.59 -13.28
C ASP A 36 -6.89 9.27 -12.55
N GLY A 37 -5.81 8.53 -12.29
CA GLY A 37 -4.66 9.06 -11.55
C GLY A 37 -4.93 9.33 -10.07
N HIS A 38 -6.05 8.83 -9.51
CA HIS A 38 -6.37 8.96 -8.08
C HIS A 38 -5.25 8.38 -7.20
N GLY A 39 -4.68 7.23 -7.61
CA GLY A 39 -3.56 6.61 -6.90
C GLY A 39 -2.33 7.50 -6.86
N ALA A 40 -2.02 8.20 -7.96
CA ALA A 40 -0.90 9.14 -7.99
C ALA A 40 -1.14 10.33 -7.04
N ARG A 41 -2.34 10.94 -7.08
CA ARG A 41 -2.70 12.03 -6.17
C ARG A 41 -2.63 11.64 -4.70
N MET A 42 -3.09 10.44 -4.37
CA MET A 42 -3.02 9.91 -3.01
C MET A 42 -1.56 9.75 -2.56
N ILE A 43 -0.70 9.21 -3.42
CA ILE A 43 0.74 9.05 -3.13
C ILE A 43 1.43 10.39 -2.97
N GLU A 44 1.10 11.38 -3.80
CA GLU A 44 1.63 12.74 -3.69
C GLU A 44 1.24 13.44 -2.38
N ALA A 45 0.07 13.10 -1.83
CA ALA A 45 -0.39 13.65 -0.56
C ALA A 45 0.30 13.04 0.67
N ILE A 46 0.83 11.81 0.56
CA ILE A 46 1.44 11.10 1.69
C ILE A 46 2.96 11.42 1.77
N PRO A 47 3.47 11.96 2.89
CA PRO A 47 4.88 12.38 3.01
C PRO A 47 5.90 11.24 2.84
N GLY A 48 6.63 11.26 1.72
CA GLY A 48 7.66 10.28 1.36
C GLY A 48 7.12 9.00 0.73
N ALA A 49 5.80 8.92 0.45
CA ALA A 49 5.22 7.80 -0.29
C ALA A 49 5.78 7.71 -1.71
N SER A 50 5.94 8.84 -2.41
CA SER A 50 6.51 8.88 -3.76
C SER A 50 7.92 8.29 -3.82
N GLU A 51 8.77 8.58 -2.82
CA GLU A 51 10.12 8.03 -2.71
C GLU A 51 10.09 6.54 -2.41
N LEU A 52 9.18 6.12 -1.52
CA LEU A 52 9.01 4.73 -1.17
C LEU A 52 8.53 3.89 -2.35
N VAL A 53 7.56 4.41 -3.10
CA VAL A 53 7.15 3.84 -4.39
C VAL A 53 8.34 3.80 -5.32
N ALA A 54 9.06 4.90 -5.58
CA ALA A 54 10.21 4.87 -6.47
C ALA A 54 11.29 3.84 -6.07
N LYS A 55 11.48 3.60 -4.76
CA LYS A 55 12.42 2.64 -4.20
C LYS A 55 11.98 1.18 -4.34
N TYR A 56 10.69 0.91 -4.19
CA TYR A 56 10.11 -0.44 -4.14
C TYR A 56 9.11 -0.74 -5.24
N HIS A 57 8.97 0.14 -6.24
CA HIS A 57 8.15 -0.06 -7.42
C HIS A 57 8.75 -1.23 -8.18
N GLY A 58 8.32 -2.42 -7.77
CA GLY A 58 8.46 -3.62 -8.54
C GLY A 58 7.71 -3.38 -9.82
N ASP A 59 8.44 -3.45 -10.93
CA ASP A 59 7.93 -3.90 -12.21
C ASP A 59 6.77 -4.87 -11.92
N ASP A 60 5.55 -4.47 -12.32
CA ASP A 60 4.33 -5.24 -12.12
C ASP A 60 4.67 -6.70 -12.42
N PRO A 61 4.68 -7.64 -11.45
CA PRO A 61 5.10 -8.99 -11.73
C PRO A 61 4.05 -9.56 -12.68
N GLU A 62 4.40 -9.50 -13.96
CA GLU A 62 3.58 -9.67 -15.16
C GLU A 62 2.22 -10.33 -14.87
N GLY A 63 1.21 -9.53 -14.50
CA GLY A 63 -0.20 -9.96 -14.46
C GLY A 63 -0.71 -10.58 -13.15
N GLY A 64 -0.03 -10.41 -12.01
CA GLY A 64 -0.48 -10.99 -10.74
C GLY A 64 -1.62 -10.24 -10.01
N GLY A 65 -1.82 -8.95 -10.29
CA GLY A 65 -2.79 -8.12 -9.56
C GLY A 65 -2.60 -8.14 -8.04
N LEU A 66 -3.69 -7.96 -7.29
CA LEU A 66 -3.68 -8.01 -5.83
C LEU A 66 -3.24 -9.38 -5.28
N MET A 67 -3.51 -10.47 -6.01
CA MET A 67 -3.03 -11.80 -5.66
C MET A 67 -1.51 -11.89 -5.75
N GLY A 68 -0.89 -11.34 -6.80
CA GLY A 68 0.56 -11.30 -6.98
C GLY A 68 1.24 -10.54 -5.85
N LEU A 69 0.70 -9.37 -5.49
CA LEU A 69 1.16 -8.60 -4.34
C LEU A 69 1.07 -9.43 -3.05
N GLY A 70 -0.08 -10.07 -2.81
CA GLY A 70 -0.28 -10.93 -1.64
C GLY A 70 0.70 -12.11 -1.59
N GLN A 71 0.97 -12.76 -2.72
CA GLN A 71 1.96 -13.84 -2.82
C GLN A 71 3.39 -13.35 -2.54
N GLN A 72 3.75 -12.17 -3.06
CA GLN A 72 5.06 -11.58 -2.82
C GLN A 72 5.27 -11.27 -1.33
N LEU A 73 4.27 -10.65 -0.68
CA LEU A 73 4.31 -10.38 0.76
C LEU A 73 4.35 -11.66 1.59
N MET A 74 3.60 -12.69 1.19
CA MET A 74 3.69 -14.00 1.84
C MET A 74 5.07 -14.65 1.67
N SER A 75 5.71 -14.49 0.51
CA SER A 75 7.08 -14.98 0.28
C SER A 75 8.10 -14.27 1.17
N GLU A 76 7.83 -13.03 1.58
CA GLU A 76 8.65 -12.30 2.56
C GLU A 76 8.36 -12.74 4.02
N GLY A 77 7.41 -13.66 4.21
CA GLY A 77 7.03 -14.21 5.51
C GLY A 77 5.87 -13.50 6.20
N LEU A 78 5.12 -12.62 5.51
CA LEU A 78 3.89 -12.06 6.07
C LEU A 78 2.74 -13.08 5.99
N SER A 79 2.02 -13.24 7.09
CA SER A 79 0.75 -13.97 7.08
C SER A 79 -0.38 -13.09 6.53
N MET A 80 -1.45 -13.68 6.01
CA MET A 80 -2.63 -12.94 5.53
C MET A 80 -3.18 -11.93 6.55
N ALA A 81 -3.21 -12.28 7.84
CA ALA A 81 -3.61 -11.36 8.90
C ALA A 81 -2.71 -10.11 9.00
N LYS A 82 -1.39 -10.28 8.81
CA LYS A 82 -0.42 -9.17 8.83
C LYS A 82 -0.52 -8.31 7.58
N ILE A 83 -0.79 -8.93 6.43
CA ILE A 83 -1.03 -8.21 5.17
C ILE A 83 -2.28 -7.34 5.29
N ALA A 84 -3.38 -7.88 5.82
CA ALA A 84 -4.61 -7.14 6.04
C ALA A 84 -4.42 -5.99 7.06
N ALA A 85 -3.71 -6.24 8.16
CA ALA A 85 -3.37 -5.20 9.13
C ALA A 85 -2.50 -4.09 8.50
N LEU A 86 -1.52 -4.47 7.68
CA LEU A 86 -0.67 -3.53 6.96
C LEU A 86 -1.46 -2.67 5.98
N ALA A 87 -2.36 -3.28 5.20
CA ALA A 87 -3.21 -2.58 4.26
C ALA A 87 -4.11 -1.58 4.99
N ASN A 88 -4.75 -1.99 6.09
CA ASN A 88 -5.58 -1.14 6.93
C ASN A 88 -4.80 0.06 7.50
N GLU A 89 -3.62 -0.16 8.07
CA GLU A 89 -2.77 0.93 8.60
C GLU A 89 -2.31 1.90 7.50
N THR A 90 -1.98 1.36 6.32
CA THR A 90 -1.59 2.17 5.16
C THR A 90 -2.75 3.01 4.67
N ILE A 91 -3.97 2.46 4.62
CA ILE A 91 -5.19 3.17 4.24
C ILE A 91 -5.56 4.23 5.27
N ALA A 92 -5.47 3.91 6.56
CA ALA A 92 -5.72 4.89 7.63
C ALA A 92 -4.78 6.10 7.49
N CYS A 93 -3.48 5.84 7.29
CA CYS A 93 -2.50 6.89 7.04
C CYS A 93 -2.80 7.67 5.74
N ALA A 94 -3.20 6.96 4.68
CA ALA A 94 -3.62 7.61 3.44
C ALA A 94 -4.83 8.53 3.67
N LYS A 95 -5.82 8.10 4.47
CA LYS A 95 -7.01 8.90 4.80
C LYS A 95 -6.64 10.14 5.62
N GLU A 96 -5.69 10.02 6.55
CA GLU A 96 -5.17 11.14 7.34
C GLU A 96 -4.50 12.23 6.48
N HIS A 97 -3.83 11.86 5.39
CA HIS A 97 -3.05 12.80 4.56
C HIS A 97 -3.73 13.21 3.25
N ALA A 98 -4.32 12.25 2.53
CA ALA A 98 -4.96 12.41 1.23
C ALA A 98 -6.45 12.74 1.33
N GLY A 99 -7.07 12.47 2.49
CA GLY A 99 -8.50 12.63 2.73
C GLY A 99 -9.30 11.36 2.43
N ASP A 100 -10.39 11.16 3.18
CA ASP A 100 -11.24 9.97 3.10
C ASP A 100 -11.78 9.74 1.69
N GLU A 101 -12.34 10.80 1.08
CA GLU A 101 -12.97 10.74 -0.25
C GLU A 101 -12.00 10.24 -1.33
N LEU A 102 -10.77 10.80 -1.38
CA LEU A 102 -9.79 10.40 -2.39
C LEU A 102 -9.33 8.95 -2.19
N VAL A 103 -9.16 8.52 -0.94
CA VAL A 103 -8.76 7.15 -0.64
C VAL A 103 -9.87 6.18 -1.02
N ASP A 104 -11.12 6.47 -0.66
CA ASP A 104 -12.25 5.63 -1.05
C ASP A 104 -12.40 5.53 -2.58
N GLU A 105 -12.19 6.61 -3.33
CA GLU A 105 -12.16 6.56 -4.80
C GLU A 105 -11.05 5.64 -5.33
N VAL A 106 -9.86 5.68 -4.73
CA VAL A 106 -8.76 4.76 -5.05
C VAL A 106 -9.15 3.30 -4.76
N LEU A 107 -9.71 3.03 -3.58
CA LEU A 107 -10.10 1.68 -3.19
C LEU A 107 -11.18 1.11 -4.11
N ASN A 108 -12.19 1.91 -4.46
CA ASN A 108 -13.28 1.51 -5.36
C ASN A 108 -12.81 1.35 -6.81
N SER A 109 -11.77 2.08 -7.21
CA SER A 109 -11.18 1.98 -8.56
C SER A 109 -10.34 0.71 -8.75
N VAL A 110 -9.77 0.15 -7.68
CA VAL A 110 -8.90 -1.02 -7.76
C VAL A 110 -9.72 -2.31 -7.60
N PRO A 111 -9.79 -3.16 -8.65
CA PRO A 111 -10.64 -4.34 -8.63
C PRO A 111 -10.20 -5.32 -7.53
N GLY A 112 -11.13 -5.57 -6.63
CA GLY A 112 -10.99 -6.53 -5.56
C GLY A 112 -10.26 -6.03 -4.32
N LEU A 113 -9.67 -4.84 -4.31
CA LEU A 113 -9.05 -4.27 -3.11
C LEU A 113 -10.02 -4.09 -1.92
N PRO A 114 -11.28 -3.65 -2.11
CA PRO A 114 -12.24 -3.49 -1.00
C PRO A 114 -12.60 -4.77 -0.24
N GLN A 115 -12.25 -5.96 -0.77
CA GLN A 115 -12.52 -7.24 -0.08
C GLN A 115 -11.38 -7.69 0.84
N PHE A 116 -10.22 -7.03 0.77
CA PHE A 116 -9.02 -7.36 1.55
C PHE A 116 -8.79 -6.41 2.73
N VAL A 117 -9.57 -5.32 2.80
CA VAL A 117 -9.41 -4.23 3.76
C VAL A 117 -10.60 -4.17 4.70
#